data_AF-A0A381NKB6-F1
#
_entry.id   AF-A0A381NKB6-F1
#
_cell.length_a   1.000
_cell.length_b   1.000
_cell.length_c   1.000
_cell.angle_alpha   90.00
_cell.angle_beta   90.00
_cell.angle_gamma   90.00
#
_symmetry.space_group_name_H-M   'P 1'
#
loop_
_entity.id
_entity.type
_entity.pdbx_description
1 polymer ?
#
loop_
_entity_poly.entity_id
_entity_poly.type
_entity_poly.pdbx_seq_one_letter_code
_entity_poly.pdbx_strand_id
1 'polypeptide(L)'
;MIDKAVDRYMSSLQNADSTLSLEINAHLKKIASFRMQDAEVLISKGKYNEAKALLNKTVIFSKNAEKEMPRFEALIMMGKGEIALTYRFYDKALQLFNDASKKYPIFNRQINAYRFQIAAMMVNDIKDINDSGEIKLAIVSLEEAKKLSGLGPVNEKIYQELKKRLTIIENLSIRYGIDKRMEEERYRRIRLNSATIKIGMTIPEVMDIIGKPIEIIHEQDLYGKDAQLWLYNLSNNKNLELSFFDYKLFKIE
;
A
#
# COMPACT_ATOMS: atom_id res chain seq x y z
N MET A 1 28.94 15.52 -30.86
CA MET A 1 29.88 14.91 -31.83
C MET A 1 29.89 13.38 -31.74
N ILE A 2 29.89 12.78 -30.54
CA ILE A 2 29.93 11.32 -30.36
C ILE A 2 28.70 10.60 -30.96
N ASP A 3 27.50 11.16 -30.85
CA ASP A 3 26.28 10.58 -31.44
C ASP A 3 26.40 10.40 -32.97
N LYS A 4 26.88 11.43 -33.68
CA LYS A 4 27.14 11.36 -35.14
C LYS A 4 28.19 10.32 -35.51
N ALA A 5 29.17 10.07 -34.62
CA ALA A 5 30.18 9.04 -34.86
C ALA A 5 29.57 7.64 -34.73
N VAL A 6 28.72 7.41 -33.73
CA VAL A 6 27.99 6.13 -33.57
C VAL A 6 27.12 5.86 -34.79
N ASP A 7 26.36 6.84 -35.26
CA ASP A 7 25.49 6.67 -36.44
C ASP A 7 26.28 6.26 -37.69
N ARG A 8 27.45 6.89 -37.89
CA ARG A 8 28.37 6.53 -38.98
C ARG A 8 28.89 5.10 -38.85
N TYR A 9 29.35 4.71 -37.67
CA TYR A 9 29.82 3.35 -37.43
C TYR A 9 28.72 2.30 -37.64
N MET A 10 27.52 2.55 -37.13
CA MET A 10 26.37 1.65 -37.31
C MET A 10 25.95 1.52 -38.78
N SER A 11 26.01 2.63 -39.54
CA SER A 11 25.72 2.61 -40.97
C SER A 11 26.80 1.84 -41.75
N SER A 12 28.08 2.08 -41.45
CA SER A 12 29.19 1.37 -42.08
C SER A 12 29.17 -0.13 -41.81
N LEU A 13 28.71 -0.54 -40.62
CA LEU A 13 28.62 -1.95 -40.24
C LEU A 13 27.67 -2.77 -41.13
N GLN A 14 26.66 -2.14 -41.76
CA GLN A 14 25.68 -2.83 -42.61
C GLN A 14 26.31 -3.44 -43.87
N ASN A 15 27.39 -2.84 -44.37
CA ASN A 15 28.06 -3.24 -45.62
C ASN A 15 29.52 -3.67 -45.40
N ALA A 16 29.94 -3.84 -44.15
CA ALA A 16 31.33 -4.15 -43.81
C ALA A 16 31.66 -5.63 -44.05
N ASP A 17 32.87 -5.89 -44.54
CA ASP A 17 33.43 -7.25 -44.53
C ASP A 17 33.75 -7.70 -43.09
N SER A 18 34.22 -8.94 -42.92
CA SER A 18 34.51 -9.50 -41.60
C SER A 18 35.58 -8.73 -40.83
N THR A 19 36.60 -8.21 -41.53
CA THR A 19 37.74 -7.53 -40.91
C THR A 19 37.33 -6.14 -40.44
N LEU A 20 36.67 -5.37 -41.32
CA LEU A 20 36.14 -4.05 -41.01
C LEU A 20 35.04 -4.11 -39.95
N SER A 21 34.22 -5.16 -39.97
CA SER A 21 33.20 -5.39 -38.93
C SER A 21 33.82 -5.55 -37.54
N LEU A 22 34.95 -6.26 -37.42
CA LEU A 22 35.66 -6.41 -36.15
C LEU A 22 36.19 -5.08 -35.63
N GLU A 23 36.78 -4.27 -36.51
CA GLU A 23 37.32 -2.95 -36.16
C GLU A 23 36.21 -1.97 -35.74
N ILE A 24 35.12 -1.89 -36.51
CA ILE A 24 33.95 -1.06 -36.18
C ILE A 24 33.37 -1.47 -34.82
N ASN A 25 33.21 -2.77 -34.57
CA ASN A 25 32.71 -3.26 -33.28
C ASN A 25 33.64 -2.93 -32.11
N ALA A 26 34.97 -2.94 -32.33
CA ALA A 26 35.93 -2.52 -31.30
C ALA A 26 35.78 -1.04 -30.96
N HIS A 27 35.58 -0.17 -31.96
CA HIS A 27 35.32 1.26 -31.74
C HIS A 27 34.00 1.50 -31.01
N LEU A 28 32.91 0.84 -31.44
CA LEU A 28 31.61 0.92 -30.78
C LEU A 28 31.71 0.46 -29.31
N LYS A 29 32.45 -0.61 -29.03
CA LYS A 29 32.70 -1.08 -27.66
C LYS A 29 33.42 -0.02 -26.82
N LYS A 30 34.45 0.63 -27.36
CA LYS A 30 35.18 1.71 -26.67
C LYS A 30 34.28 2.91 -26.38
N ILE A 31 33.44 3.32 -27.34
CA ILE A 31 32.47 4.40 -27.16
C ILE A 31 31.46 4.03 -26.06
N ALA A 32 30.95 2.80 -26.06
CA ALA A 32 30.01 2.34 -25.04
C ALA A 32 30.65 2.37 -23.64
N SER A 33 31.90 1.93 -23.50
CA SER A 33 32.63 2.01 -22.22
C SER A 33 32.75 3.45 -21.71
N PHE A 34 33.10 4.42 -22.57
CA PHE A 34 33.16 5.82 -22.16
C PHE A 34 31.79 6.37 -21.77
N ARG A 35 30.74 6.10 -22.55
CA ARG A 35 29.39 6.57 -22.22
C ARG A 35 28.86 6.00 -20.90
N MET A 36 29.22 4.75 -20.57
CA MET A 36 28.88 4.16 -19.27
C MET A 36 29.62 4.85 -18.12
N GLN A 37 30.91 5.19 -18.29
CA GLN A 37 31.67 5.97 -17.30
C GLN A 37 31.06 7.37 -17.11
N ASP A 38 30.72 8.05 -18.21
CA ASP A 38 30.04 9.35 -18.16
C ASP A 38 28.68 9.25 -17.44
N ALA A 39 27.93 8.16 -17.66
CA ALA A 39 26.69 7.91 -16.94
C ALA A 39 26.91 7.73 -15.43
N GLU A 40 27.96 7.03 -15.00
CA GLU A 40 28.31 6.94 -13.56
C GLU A 40 28.60 8.33 -12.97
N VAL A 41 29.34 9.18 -13.69
CA VAL A 41 29.62 10.57 -13.28
C VAL A 41 28.35 11.42 -13.22
N LEU A 42 27.41 11.24 -14.14
CA LEU A 42 26.13 11.93 -14.11
C LEU A 42 25.29 11.48 -12.91
N ILE A 43 25.27 10.18 -12.60
CA ILE A 43 24.56 9.63 -11.44
C ILE A 43 25.12 10.19 -10.14
N SER A 44 26.44 10.23 -9.96
CA SER A 44 27.07 10.78 -8.74
C SER A 44 26.80 12.27 -8.54
N LYS A 45 26.49 13.00 -9.62
CA LYS A 45 26.07 14.41 -9.60
C LYS A 45 24.56 14.61 -9.48
N GLY A 46 23.77 13.54 -9.31
CA GLY A 46 22.30 13.61 -9.23
C GLY A 46 21.59 13.87 -10.57
N LYS A 47 22.31 13.85 -11.70
CA LYS A 47 21.78 14.10 -13.05
C LYS A 47 21.18 12.82 -13.65
N TYR A 48 20.21 12.23 -12.96
CA TYR A 48 19.68 10.90 -13.29
C TYR A 48 19.00 10.81 -14.65
N ASN A 49 18.29 11.87 -15.07
CA ASN A 49 17.61 11.88 -16.37
C ASN A 49 18.62 11.92 -17.53
N GLU A 50 19.68 12.71 -17.39
CA GLU A 50 20.78 12.77 -18.37
C GLU A 50 21.50 11.42 -18.46
N ALA A 51 21.81 10.81 -17.31
CA ALA A 51 22.42 9.49 -17.25
C ALA A 51 21.56 8.43 -17.95
N LYS A 52 20.26 8.39 -17.64
CA LYS A 52 19.32 7.43 -18.25
C LYS A 52 19.20 7.63 -19.76
N ALA A 53 19.11 8.88 -20.23
CA ALA A 53 19.06 9.18 -21.66
C ALA A 53 20.34 8.71 -22.39
N LEU A 54 21.51 8.93 -21.78
CA LEU A 54 22.79 8.48 -22.33
C LEU A 54 22.88 6.94 -22.39
N LEU A 55 22.47 6.25 -21.33
CA LEU A 55 22.45 4.78 -21.27
C LEU A 55 21.48 4.19 -22.30
N ASN A 56 20.27 4.74 -22.42
CA ASN A 56 19.28 4.32 -23.42
C ASN A 56 19.82 4.46 -24.85
N LYS A 57 20.55 5.54 -25.16
CA LYS A 57 21.22 5.68 -26.46
C LYS A 57 22.34 4.66 -26.65
N THR A 58 22.97 4.20 -25.57
CA THR A 58 24.13 3.31 -25.61
C THR A 58 23.74 1.85 -25.79
N VAL A 59 22.61 1.41 -25.21
CA VAL A 59 22.13 0.03 -25.38
C VAL A 59 21.73 -0.31 -26.81
N ILE A 60 21.37 0.70 -27.63
CA ILE A 60 21.01 0.51 -29.04
C ILE A 60 22.12 -0.22 -29.83
N PHE A 61 23.38 0.00 -29.48
CA PHE A 61 24.52 -0.57 -30.20
C PHE A 61 25.49 -1.38 -29.32
N SER A 62 25.18 -1.58 -28.04
CA SER A 62 26.07 -2.26 -27.10
C SER A 62 25.34 -3.25 -26.20
N LYS A 63 25.51 -4.54 -26.50
CA LYS A 63 25.04 -5.65 -25.65
C LYS A 63 25.64 -5.60 -24.24
N ASN A 64 26.85 -5.04 -24.08
CA ASN A 64 27.46 -4.90 -22.77
C ASN A 64 26.74 -3.84 -21.93
N ALA A 65 26.37 -2.71 -22.55
CA ALA A 65 25.59 -1.68 -21.87
C ALA A 65 24.19 -2.19 -21.52
N GLU A 66 23.59 -3.01 -22.38
CA GLU A 66 22.29 -3.65 -22.10
C GLU A 66 22.38 -4.56 -20.87
N LYS A 67 23.41 -5.39 -20.77
CA LYS A 67 23.67 -6.26 -19.61
C LYS A 67 23.89 -5.48 -18.31
N GLU A 68 24.59 -4.35 -18.37
CA GLU A 68 24.85 -3.49 -17.20
C GLU A 68 23.66 -2.59 -16.83
N MET A 69 22.63 -2.48 -17.68
CA MET A 69 21.49 -1.58 -17.44
C MET A 69 20.82 -1.78 -16.06
N PRO A 70 20.57 -3.01 -15.57
CA PRO A 70 20.00 -3.21 -14.24
C PRO A 70 20.85 -2.60 -13.10
N ARG A 71 22.18 -2.65 -13.22
CA ARG A 71 23.10 -2.03 -12.25
C ARG A 71 22.93 -0.52 -12.25
N PHE A 72 22.90 0.11 -13.41
CA PHE A 72 22.72 1.56 -13.54
C PHE A 72 21.36 2.03 -13.04
N GLU A 73 20.29 1.30 -13.35
CA GLU A 73 18.95 1.61 -12.85
C GLU A 73 18.90 1.51 -11.32
N ALA A 74 19.51 0.49 -10.73
CA ALA A 74 19.61 0.35 -9.28
C ALA A 74 20.42 1.50 -8.64
N LEU A 75 21.55 1.93 -9.25
CA LEU A 75 22.31 3.09 -8.78
C LEU A 75 21.47 4.38 -8.80
N ILE A 76 20.69 4.60 -9.86
CA ILE A 76 19.77 5.75 -9.95
C ILE A 76 18.69 5.67 -8.85
N MET A 77 18.11 4.49 -8.62
CA MET A 77 17.12 4.30 -7.56
C MET A 77 17.72 4.56 -6.18
N MET A 78 18.93 4.06 -5.90
CA MET A 78 19.65 4.31 -4.65
C MET A 78 19.92 5.79 -4.44
N GLY A 79 20.45 6.49 -5.45
CA GLY A 79 20.68 7.94 -5.36
C GLY A 79 19.39 8.74 -5.11
N LYS A 80 18.29 8.38 -5.78
CA LYS A 80 16.97 8.98 -5.49
C LYS A 80 16.49 8.65 -4.07
N GLY A 81 16.78 7.45 -3.56
CA GLY A 81 16.47 7.02 -2.21
C GLY A 81 17.23 7.83 -1.16
N GLU A 82 18.50 8.13 -1.41
CA GLU A 82 19.33 9.01 -0.57
C GLU A 82 18.79 10.45 -0.51
N ILE A 83 18.33 10.98 -1.65
CA ILE A 83 17.67 12.29 -1.69
C ILE A 83 16.38 12.26 -0.86
N ALA A 84 15.52 11.26 -1.07
CA ALA A 84 14.30 11.10 -0.28
C ALA A 84 14.59 11.00 1.22
N LEU A 85 15.63 10.26 1.61
CA LEU A 85 16.11 10.15 2.99
C LEU A 85 16.57 11.49 3.57
N THR A 86 17.27 12.31 2.78
CA THR A 86 17.70 13.67 3.19
C THR A 86 16.51 14.56 3.56
N TYR A 87 15.38 14.40 2.85
CA TYR A 87 14.12 15.09 3.15
C TYR A 87 13.22 14.33 4.12
N ARG A 88 13.69 13.23 4.72
CA ARG A 88 12.92 12.37 5.65
C ARG A 88 11.65 11.76 5.05
N PHE A 89 11.58 11.62 3.73
CA PHE A 89 10.53 10.85 3.04
C PHE A 89 10.86 9.36 3.11
N TYR A 90 10.65 8.79 4.29
CA TYR A 90 11.14 7.45 4.61
C TYR A 90 10.45 6.35 3.82
N ASP A 91 9.14 6.44 3.64
CA ASP A 91 8.34 5.57 2.78
C ASP A 91 8.93 5.49 1.36
N LYS A 92 9.24 6.66 0.79
CA LYS A 92 9.76 6.80 -0.56
C LYS A 92 11.19 6.29 -0.67
N ALA A 93 12.03 6.58 0.32
CA ALA A 93 13.39 6.09 0.40
C ALA A 93 13.41 4.56 0.48
N LEU A 94 12.60 3.97 1.37
CA LEU A 94 12.48 2.51 1.51
C LEU A 94 11.97 1.86 0.22
N GLN A 95 10.95 2.44 -0.43
CA GLN A 95 10.45 1.94 -1.71
C GLN A 95 11.58 1.90 -2.75
N LEU A 96 12.30 3.00 -2.94
CA LEU A 96 13.39 3.11 -3.92
C LEU A 96 14.52 2.13 -3.63
N PHE A 97 14.90 1.97 -2.36
CA PHE A 97 15.91 0.99 -1.95
C PHE A 97 15.45 -0.45 -2.17
N ASN A 98 14.17 -0.76 -1.93
CA ASN A 98 13.59 -2.08 -2.20
C ASN A 98 13.56 -2.40 -3.70
N ASP A 99 13.18 -1.44 -4.54
CA ASP A 99 13.17 -1.60 -5.99
C ASP A 99 14.59 -1.76 -6.53
N ALA A 100 15.57 -1.01 -6.00
CA ALA A 100 16.98 -1.17 -6.34
C ALA A 100 17.51 -2.57 -5.98
N SER A 101 17.15 -3.08 -4.80
CA SER A 101 17.54 -4.42 -4.31
C SER A 101 17.00 -5.53 -5.20
N LYS A 102 15.74 -5.43 -5.62
CA LYS A 102 15.13 -6.37 -6.58
C LYS A 102 15.80 -6.30 -7.94
N LYS A 103 16.16 -5.10 -8.41
CA LYS A 103 16.75 -4.87 -9.72
C LYS A 103 18.19 -5.38 -9.80
N TYR A 104 19.00 -5.13 -8.76
CA TYR A 104 20.40 -5.51 -8.73
C TYR A 104 20.85 -5.95 -7.31
N PRO A 105 20.64 -7.24 -6.96
CA PRO A 105 20.86 -7.74 -5.60
C PRO A 105 22.30 -7.62 -5.07
N ILE A 106 23.29 -7.42 -5.94
CA ILE A 106 24.69 -7.20 -5.53
C ILE A 106 24.82 -5.97 -4.62
N PHE A 107 23.93 -4.98 -4.74
CA PHE A 107 23.91 -3.80 -3.86
C PHE A 107 23.25 -4.02 -2.50
N ASN A 108 22.74 -5.23 -2.18
CA ASN A 108 21.98 -5.49 -0.95
C ASN A 108 22.73 -5.10 0.32
N ARG A 109 24.06 -5.28 0.38
CA ARG A 109 24.85 -4.86 1.54
C ARG A 109 24.73 -3.36 1.80
N GLN A 110 24.89 -2.54 0.77
CA GLN A 110 24.81 -1.07 0.86
C GLN A 110 23.35 -0.63 1.09
N ILE A 111 22.40 -1.24 0.38
CA ILE A 111 20.97 -0.96 0.54
C ILE A 111 20.50 -1.25 1.98
N ASN A 112 20.93 -2.37 2.56
CA ASN A 112 20.61 -2.69 3.95
C ASN A 112 21.18 -1.65 4.92
N ALA A 113 22.39 -1.13 4.67
CA ALA A 113 22.95 -0.02 5.45
C ALA A 113 22.05 1.23 5.44
N TYR A 114 21.48 1.59 4.27
CA TYR A 114 20.50 2.69 4.21
C TYR A 114 19.20 2.36 4.94
N ARG A 115 18.67 1.13 4.82
CA ARG A 115 17.47 0.71 5.56
C ARG A 115 17.68 0.80 7.08
N PHE A 116 18.87 0.42 7.56
CA PHE A 116 19.25 0.58 8.95
C PHE A 116 19.28 2.05 9.38
N GLN A 117 19.90 2.91 8.57
CA GLN A 117 19.95 4.34 8.84
C GLN A 117 18.55 4.94 8.92
N ILE A 118 17.66 4.57 8.00
CA ILE A 118 16.25 4.97 8.01
C ILE A 118 15.58 4.56 9.33
N ALA A 119 15.74 3.30 9.75
CA ALA A 119 15.12 2.82 10.99
C ALA A 119 15.63 3.59 12.22
N ALA A 120 16.92 3.93 12.27
CA ALA A 120 17.49 4.75 13.35
C ALA A 120 16.96 6.19 13.33
N MET A 121 16.86 6.80 12.14
CA MET A 121 16.31 8.16 11.97
C MET A 121 14.83 8.22 12.33
N MET A 122 14.05 7.23 11.90
CA MET A 122 12.63 7.09 12.26
C MET A 122 12.43 7.03 13.79
N VAL A 123 13.31 6.34 14.51
CA VAL A 123 13.25 6.30 15.98
C VAL A 123 13.51 7.66 16.61
N ASN A 124 14.42 8.45 16.06
CA ASN A 124 14.66 9.81 16.56
C ASN A 124 13.48 10.76 16.24
N ASP A 125 12.79 10.52 15.12
CA ASP A 125 11.64 11.31 14.67
C ASP A 125 10.30 10.75 15.20
N ILE A 126 10.32 9.90 16.22
CA ILE A 126 9.15 9.20 16.78
C ILE A 126 7.99 10.12 17.17
N LYS A 127 8.20 11.44 17.37
CA LYS A 127 7.06 12.34 17.62
C LYS A 127 6.18 12.58 16.39
N ASP A 128 6.71 12.40 15.18
CA ASP A 128 6.07 12.84 13.93
C ASP A 128 5.61 11.68 13.02
N ILE A 129 6.04 10.43 13.29
CA ILE A 129 5.62 9.26 12.49
C ILE A 129 4.25 8.78 12.96
N ASN A 130 3.21 9.04 12.18
CA ASN A 130 1.83 8.58 12.45
C ASN A 130 1.40 7.39 11.59
N ASP A 131 2.20 6.97 10.61
CA ASP A 131 1.84 5.88 9.70
C ASP A 131 2.35 4.51 10.19
N SER A 132 1.40 3.59 10.42
CA SER A 132 1.67 2.20 10.77
C SER A 132 2.45 1.44 9.68
N GLY A 133 2.32 1.83 8.40
CA GLY A 133 3.01 1.20 7.27
C GLY A 133 4.51 1.44 7.31
N GLU A 134 4.94 2.66 7.63
CA GLU A 134 6.35 3.03 7.75
C GLU A 134 7.04 2.26 8.88
N ILE A 135 6.37 2.16 10.04
CA ILE A 135 6.88 1.42 11.19
C ILE A 135 7.01 -0.08 10.85
N LYS A 136 6.03 -0.68 10.17
CA LYS A 136 6.08 -2.08 9.74
C LYS A 136 7.27 -2.35 8.81
N LEU A 137 7.49 -1.50 7.81
CA LEU A 137 8.60 -1.67 6.87
C LEU A 137 9.97 -1.54 7.55
N ALA A 138 10.13 -0.63 8.51
CA ALA A 138 11.35 -0.50 9.29
C ALA A 138 11.61 -1.72 10.18
N ILE A 139 10.57 -2.25 10.84
CA ILE A 139 10.67 -3.47 11.65
C ILE A 139 11.11 -4.65 10.79
N VAL A 140 10.49 -4.87 9.62
CA VAL A 140 10.86 -5.96 8.70
C VAL A 140 12.33 -5.82 8.25
N SER A 141 12.76 -4.60 7.96
CA SER A 141 14.15 -4.33 7.57
C SER A 141 15.14 -4.68 8.69
N LEU A 142 14.81 -4.32 9.94
CA LEU A 142 15.62 -4.67 11.12
C LEU A 142 15.60 -6.19 11.40
N GLU A 143 14.52 -6.91 11.08
CA GLU A 143 14.47 -8.36 11.20
C GLU A 143 15.35 -9.07 10.16
N GLU A 144 15.33 -8.62 8.91
CA GLU A 144 16.20 -9.15 7.85
C GLU A 144 17.67 -8.95 8.20
N ALA A 145 18.00 -7.74 8.63
CA ALA A 145 19.28 -7.37 9.20
C ALA A 145 19.74 -8.27 10.35
N LYS A 146 18.86 -8.49 11.33
CA LYS A 146 19.12 -9.36 12.49
C LYS A 146 19.49 -10.77 12.06
N LYS A 147 18.83 -11.30 11.02
CA LYS A 147 19.12 -12.62 10.46
C LYS A 147 20.50 -12.70 9.79
N LEU A 148 20.96 -11.61 9.18
CA LEU A 148 22.23 -11.59 8.45
C LEU A 148 23.47 -11.44 9.35
N SER A 149 23.39 -10.59 10.38
CA SER A 149 24.56 -10.25 11.19
C SER A 149 24.27 -10.00 12.68
N GLY A 150 23.03 -10.20 13.12
CA GLY A 150 22.57 -9.75 14.42
C GLY A 150 22.34 -8.23 14.48
N LEU A 151 21.66 -7.76 15.53
CA LEU A 151 21.52 -6.36 15.86
C LEU A 151 22.41 -6.06 17.08
N GLY A 152 23.31 -5.07 16.96
CA GLY A 152 24.03 -4.56 18.12
C GLY A 152 23.07 -3.97 19.18
N PRO A 153 23.54 -3.70 20.42
CA PRO A 153 22.68 -3.33 21.55
C PRO A 153 21.82 -2.08 21.32
N VAL A 154 22.38 -1.07 20.62
CA VAL A 154 21.63 0.14 20.25
C VAL A 154 20.50 -0.20 19.27
N ASN A 155 20.77 -1.05 18.29
CA ASN A 155 19.82 -1.43 17.25
C ASN A 155 18.72 -2.34 17.77
N GLU A 156 19.04 -3.21 18.74
CA GLU A 156 18.03 -4.02 19.41
C GLU A 156 17.04 -3.13 20.18
N LYS A 157 17.52 -2.07 20.85
CA LYS A 157 16.66 -1.10 21.54
C LYS A 157 15.72 -0.38 20.57
N ILE A 158 16.26 0.06 19.42
CA ILE A 158 15.49 0.68 18.33
C ILE A 158 14.39 -0.27 17.84
N TYR A 159 14.73 -1.52 17.59
CA TYR A 159 13.79 -2.55 17.14
C TYR A 159 12.63 -2.77 18.13
N GLN A 160 12.94 -2.86 19.43
CA GLN A 160 11.92 -3.03 20.47
C GLN A 160 10.99 -1.82 20.60
N GLU A 161 11.52 -0.60 20.49
CA GLU A 161 10.71 0.62 20.58
C GLU A 161 9.73 0.75 19.39
N LEU A 162 10.20 0.45 18.17
CA LEU A 162 9.34 0.43 16.99
C LEU A 162 8.21 -0.60 17.14
N LYS A 163 8.52 -1.80 17.64
CA LYS A 163 7.50 -2.84 17.92
C LYS A 163 6.46 -2.36 18.93
N LYS A 164 6.89 -1.79 20.04
CA LYS A 164 5.99 -1.26 21.07
C LYS A 164 5.05 -0.21 20.50
N ARG A 165 5.57 0.70 19.67
CA ARG A 165 4.78 1.78 19.07
C ARG A 165 3.80 1.28 18.03
N LEU A 166 4.20 0.30 17.22
CA LEU A 166 3.29 -0.37 16.29
C LEU A 166 2.09 -0.95 17.04
N THR A 167 2.34 -1.65 18.15
CA THR A 167 1.28 -2.19 19.02
C THR A 167 0.35 -1.09 19.55
N ILE A 168 0.88 0.06 19.95
CA ILE A 168 0.06 1.19 20.42
C ILE A 168 -0.85 1.71 19.30
N ILE A 169 -0.31 1.93 18.09
CA ILE A 169 -1.08 2.43 16.95
C ILE A 169 -2.15 1.42 16.53
N GLU A 170 -1.82 0.13 16.46
CA GLU A 170 -2.77 -0.93 16.14
C GLU A 170 -3.89 -1.01 17.19
N ASN A 171 -3.56 -0.92 18.48
CA ASN A 171 -4.55 -0.90 19.56
C ASN A 171 -5.47 0.33 19.53
N LEU A 172 -4.93 1.51 19.22
CA LEU A 172 -5.72 2.73 19.06
C LEU A 172 -6.68 2.62 17.86
N SER A 173 -6.22 2.06 16.74
CA SER A 173 -7.05 1.81 15.56
C SER A 173 -8.20 0.84 15.87
N ILE A 174 -7.92 -0.26 16.58
CA ILE A 174 -8.94 -1.22 17.03
C ILE A 174 -9.95 -0.52 17.94
N ARG A 175 -9.49 0.24 18.93
CA ARG A 175 -10.37 0.97 19.86
C ARG A 175 -11.28 1.95 19.11
N TYR A 176 -10.71 2.75 18.21
CA TYR A 176 -11.48 3.68 17.39
C TYR A 176 -12.54 2.96 16.54
N GLY A 177 -12.21 1.81 15.96
CA GLY A 177 -13.16 0.97 15.22
C GLY A 177 -14.26 0.35 16.09
N ILE A 178 -14.00 0.10 17.38
CA ILE A 178 -15.01 -0.32 18.36
C ILE A 178 -15.92 0.85 18.71
N ASP A 179 -15.33 1.99 19.07
CA ASP A 179 -16.06 3.19 19.49
C ASP A 179 -17.01 3.68 18.38
N LYS A 180 -16.54 3.70 17.13
CA LYS A 180 -17.36 4.03 15.97
C LYS A 180 -18.57 3.11 15.81
N ARG A 181 -18.38 1.79 15.89
CA ARG A 181 -19.48 0.80 15.80
C ARG A 181 -20.44 0.92 16.98
N MET A 182 -19.91 1.17 18.17
CA MET A 182 -20.71 1.40 19.38
C MET A 182 -21.58 2.66 19.24
N GLU A 183 -21.04 3.75 18.68
CA GLU A 183 -21.81 4.96 18.40
C GLU A 183 -22.88 4.73 17.33
N GLU A 184 -22.54 4.06 16.22
CA GLU A 184 -23.50 3.68 15.18
C GLU A 184 -24.67 2.88 15.75
N GLU A 185 -24.38 1.89 16.60
CA GLU A 185 -25.41 1.10 17.29
C GLU A 185 -26.20 1.92 18.32
N ARG A 186 -25.58 2.87 19.04
CA ARG A 186 -26.30 3.80 19.91
C ARG A 186 -27.27 4.66 19.11
N TYR A 187 -26.84 5.23 17.99
CA TYR A 187 -27.70 6.01 17.10
C TYR A 187 -28.83 5.16 16.51
N ARG A 188 -28.55 3.91 16.13
CA ARG A 188 -29.58 2.96 15.68
C ARG A 188 -30.62 2.71 16.78
N ARG A 189 -30.19 2.42 18.02
CA ARG A 189 -31.11 2.22 19.16
C ARG A 189 -31.90 3.46 19.51
N ILE A 190 -31.29 4.65 19.49
CA ILE A 190 -32.02 5.91 19.73
C ILE A 190 -33.09 6.10 18.65
N ARG A 191 -32.76 5.83 17.38
CA ARG A 191 -33.71 5.90 16.27
C ARG A 191 -34.86 4.89 16.43
N LEU A 192 -34.56 3.65 16.81
CA LEU A 192 -35.58 2.62 17.03
C LEU A 192 -36.45 2.92 18.26
N ASN A 193 -35.85 3.35 19.38
CA ASN A 193 -36.56 3.70 20.61
C ASN A 193 -37.46 4.95 20.48
N SER A 194 -37.14 5.84 19.53
CA SER A 194 -37.97 7.01 19.20
C SER A 194 -38.93 6.79 18.03
N ALA A 195 -38.80 5.65 17.34
CA ALA A 195 -39.69 5.30 16.24
C ALA A 195 -41.05 4.87 16.79
N THR A 196 -42.09 5.52 16.31
CA THR A 196 -43.47 5.09 16.53
C THR A 196 -43.90 4.19 15.38
N ILE A 197 -44.60 3.10 15.71
CA ILE A 197 -45.19 2.20 14.71
C ILE A 197 -46.24 2.99 13.92
N LYS A 198 -46.20 2.87 12.59
CA LYS A 198 -47.15 3.54 11.68
C LYS A 198 -47.71 2.57 10.67
N ILE A 199 -48.96 2.77 10.30
CA ILE A 199 -49.62 2.07 9.20
C ILE A 199 -48.76 2.19 7.93
N GLY A 200 -48.60 1.07 7.22
CA GLY A 200 -47.79 0.92 6.02
C GLY A 200 -46.41 0.29 6.24
N MET A 201 -45.94 0.20 7.50
CA MET A 201 -44.68 -0.46 7.85
C MET A 201 -44.72 -1.97 7.56
N THR A 202 -43.58 -2.53 7.17
CA THR A 202 -43.41 -3.96 6.94
C THR A 202 -43.18 -4.73 8.24
N ILE A 203 -43.40 -6.04 8.21
CA ILE A 203 -43.13 -6.96 9.33
C ILE A 203 -41.73 -6.77 9.95
N PRO A 204 -40.62 -6.71 9.18
CA PRO A 204 -39.29 -6.49 9.75
C PRO A 204 -39.14 -5.13 10.42
N GLU A 205 -39.71 -4.06 9.84
CA GLU A 205 -39.65 -2.70 10.42
C GLU A 205 -40.37 -2.62 11.76
N VAL A 206 -41.54 -3.27 11.88
CA VAL A 206 -42.28 -3.32 13.15
C VAL A 206 -41.54 -4.16 14.17
N MET A 207 -41.02 -5.33 13.77
CA MET A 207 -40.27 -6.22 14.67
C MET A 207 -38.99 -5.56 15.18
N ASP A 208 -38.33 -4.71 14.40
CA ASP A 208 -37.17 -3.92 14.82
C ASP A 208 -37.51 -2.84 15.86
N ILE A 209 -38.74 -2.31 15.87
CA ILE A 209 -39.18 -1.24 16.77
C ILE A 209 -39.66 -1.79 18.12
N ILE A 210 -40.56 -2.79 18.12
CA ILE A 210 -41.23 -3.28 19.34
C ILE A 210 -40.85 -4.72 19.71
N GLY A 211 -40.05 -5.40 18.88
CA GLY A 211 -39.62 -6.76 19.13
C GLY A 211 -40.65 -7.81 18.71
N LYS A 212 -40.45 -9.05 19.18
CA LYS A 212 -41.32 -10.17 18.83
C LYS A 212 -42.66 -10.10 19.58
N PRO A 213 -43.80 -10.36 18.90
CA PRO A 213 -45.08 -10.48 19.57
C PRO A 213 -45.11 -11.74 20.45
N ILE A 214 -46.07 -11.77 21.37
CA ILE A 214 -46.33 -12.92 22.24
C ILE A 214 -47.03 -14.02 21.44
N GLU A 215 -47.94 -13.60 20.55
CA GLU A 215 -48.71 -14.49 19.72
C GLU A 215 -48.86 -13.93 18.31
N ILE A 216 -48.82 -14.83 17.33
CA ILE A 216 -49.04 -14.54 15.91
C ILE A 216 -50.16 -15.47 15.45
N ILE A 217 -51.29 -14.89 15.06
CA ILE A 217 -52.36 -15.59 14.36
C ILE A 217 -52.14 -15.33 12.88
N HIS A 218 -51.95 -16.39 12.10
CA HIS A 218 -51.68 -16.30 10.67
C HIS A 218 -52.77 -17.02 9.89
N GLU A 219 -53.35 -16.31 8.92
CA GLU A 219 -54.34 -16.84 8.00
C GLU A 219 -53.98 -16.47 6.56
N GLN A 220 -54.46 -17.28 5.63
CA GLN A 220 -54.41 -16.97 4.20
C GLN A 220 -55.85 -16.81 3.71
N ASP A 221 -56.11 -15.74 2.97
CA ASP A 221 -57.43 -15.56 2.36
C ASP A 221 -57.65 -16.55 1.20
N LEU A 222 -58.90 -16.62 0.71
CA LEU A 222 -59.30 -17.48 -0.42
C LEU A 222 -58.55 -17.18 -1.74
N TYR A 223 -57.84 -16.05 -1.82
CA TYR A 223 -57.03 -15.59 -2.95
C TYR A 223 -55.51 -15.73 -2.69
N GLY A 224 -55.11 -16.38 -1.58
CA GLY A 224 -53.72 -16.63 -1.21
C GLY A 224 -52.99 -15.42 -0.62
N LYS A 225 -53.71 -14.37 -0.18
CA LYS A 225 -53.09 -13.21 0.48
C LYS A 225 -52.85 -13.48 1.96
N ASP A 226 -51.69 -13.05 2.41
CA ASP A 226 -51.19 -13.23 3.78
C ASP A 226 -51.86 -12.25 4.74
N ALA A 227 -52.53 -12.78 5.76
CA ALA A 227 -53.07 -11.99 6.87
C ALA A 227 -52.41 -12.46 8.18
N GLN A 228 -51.96 -11.50 8.99
CA GLN A 228 -51.39 -11.80 10.31
C GLN A 228 -51.93 -10.85 11.36
N LEU A 229 -52.34 -11.37 12.51
CA LEU A 229 -52.62 -10.59 13.71
C LEU A 229 -51.54 -10.87 14.74
N TRP A 230 -50.88 -9.82 15.20
CA TRP A 230 -49.81 -9.90 16.18
C TRP A 230 -50.27 -9.28 17.50
N LEU A 231 -50.11 -10.02 18.58
CA LEU A 231 -50.54 -9.62 19.92
C LEU A 231 -49.34 -9.33 20.81
N TYR A 232 -49.32 -8.15 21.42
CA TYR A 232 -48.33 -7.71 22.39
C TYR A 232 -49.01 -7.39 23.73
N ASN A 233 -48.36 -7.77 24.83
CA ASN A 233 -48.77 -7.35 26.18
C ASN A 233 -47.85 -6.21 26.63
N LEU A 234 -48.43 -5.03 26.82
CA LEU A 234 -47.74 -3.85 27.32
C LEU A 234 -47.84 -3.77 28.84
N SER A 235 -46.82 -3.22 29.49
CA SER A 235 -46.82 -2.92 30.92
C SER A 235 -48.07 -2.08 31.27
N ASN A 236 -48.85 -2.53 32.28
CA ASN A 236 -50.13 -1.97 32.74
C ASN A 236 -51.42 -2.59 32.15
N ASN A 237 -51.45 -3.90 31.84
CA ASN A 237 -52.65 -4.62 31.38
C ASN A 237 -53.27 -4.06 30.08
N LYS A 238 -52.45 -3.44 29.22
CA LYS A 238 -52.89 -3.00 27.90
C LYS A 238 -52.37 -3.98 26.86
N ASN A 239 -53.25 -4.44 25.99
CA ASN A 239 -52.85 -5.22 24.82
C ASN A 239 -52.65 -4.26 23.65
N LEU A 240 -51.66 -4.54 22.82
CA LEU A 240 -51.47 -3.91 21.52
C LEU A 240 -51.64 -4.97 20.45
N GLU A 241 -52.54 -4.71 19.52
CA GLU A 241 -52.86 -5.59 18.41
C GLU A 241 -52.42 -4.92 17.11
N LEU A 242 -51.59 -5.62 16.34
CA LEU A 242 -51.07 -5.15 15.06
C LEU A 242 -51.55 -6.10 13.97
N SER A 243 -52.34 -5.59 13.02
CA SER A 243 -52.83 -6.39 11.90
C SER A 243 -52.04 -6.09 10.63
N PHE A 244 -51.52 -7.15 10.02
CA PHE A 244 -50.80 -7.12 8.76
C PHE A 244 -51.61 -7.78 7.66
N PHE A 245 -51.57 -7.18 6.48
CA PHE A 245 -52.14 -7.73 5.26
C PHE A 245 -51.11 -7.57 4.15
N ASP A 246 -50.80 -8.67 3.48
CA ASP A 246 -49.74 -8.74 2.46
C ASP A 246 -48.41 -8.18 3.01
N TYR A 247 -48.03 -8.64 4.21
CA TYR A 247 -46.81 -8.26 4.94
C TYR A 247 -46.67 -6.78 5.33
N LYS A 248 -47.74 -5.98 5.17
CA LYS A 248 -47.80 -4.57 5.59
C LYS A 248 -48.79 -4.34 6.73
N LEU A 249 -48.36 -3.58 7.72
CA LEU A 249 -49.19 -3.16 8.84
C LEU A 249 -50.32 -2.26 8.33
N PHE A 250 -51.57 -2.66 8.51
CA PHE A 250 -52.72 -1.87 8.07
C PHE A 250 -53.59 -1.39 9.24
N LYS A 251 -53.44 -1.98 10.44
CA LYS A 251 -54.23 -1.65 11.63
C LYS A 251 -53.40 -1.73 12.92
N ILE A 252 -53.68 -0.83 13.86
CA ILE A 252 -53.06 -0.72 15.19
C ILE A 252 -54.20 -0.51 16.20
N GLU A 253 -54.38 -1.41 17.17
CA GLU A 253 -55.41 -1.35 18.22
C GLU A 253 -54.85 -1.55 19.62
#